data_AF-A0A6A1VEH0-F1
#
_entry.id   AF-A0A6A1VEH0-F1
#
_cell.length_a   1.000
_cell.length_b   1.000
_cell.length_c   1.000
_cell.angle_alpha   90.00
_cell.angle_beta   90.00
_cell.angle_gamma   90.00
#
_symmetry.space_group_name_H-M   'P 1'
#
loop_
_entity.id
_entity.type
_entity.pdbx_description
1 polymer ?
#
loop_
_entity_poly.entity_id
_entity_poly.type
_entity_poly.pdbx_seq_one_letter_code
_entity_poly.pdbx_strand_id
1 'polypeptide(L)'
;MGAPQCSSSFSCTLSIIQAKNVEFKSMGTLFVRYYLSAGNDKRIQLNSREISSRSDLSWNESFSLDCFGTEDTVNDLRQENVVFELRWRNKVPVLGRIRGSQLLARAEIPWKEVFESPNMEMEKWVTMIPTSGRHVHEGIKPPMLQVGMKVQVPAMVEKERRRSGKCRNWDECRCEDCHDPYSGGDYEFLALMATLEAF
;
A
#
# COMPACT_ATOMS: atom_id res chain seq x y z
N MET A 1 19.56 28.16 -5.85
CA MET A 1 20.34 26.92 -5.73
C MET A 1 19.81 26.16 -4.52
N GLY A 2 19.05 25.09 -4.73
CA GLY A 2 18.54 24.25 -3.65
C GLY A 2 19.66 23.37 -3.09
N ALA A 3 19.71 23.20 -1.77
CA ALA A 3 20.64 22.28 -1.13
C ALA A 3 20.35 20.83 -1.56
N PRO A 4 21.37 19.96 -1.68
CA PRO A 4 21.16 18.54 -1.94
C PRO A 4 20.40 17.91 -0.77
N GLN A 5 19.15 17.50 -1.01
CA GLN A 5 18.36 16.81 0.00
C GLN A 5 18.78 15.33 0.03
N CYS A 6 19.13 14.82 1.20
CA CYS A 6 19.42 13.41 1.39
C CYS A 6 18.13 12.60 1.26
N SER A 7 18.05 11.75 0.24
CA SER A 7 16.99 10.77 0.13
C SER A 7 17.23 9.63 1.12
N SER A 8 16.24 9.39 1.97
CA SER A 8 16.11 8.18 2.79
C SER A 8 15.35 7.13 2.00
N SER A 9 15.83 5.89 2.02
CA SER A 9 15.05 4.74 1.56
C SER A 9 14.40 4.04 2.75
N PHE A 10 13.21 3.49 2.55
CA PHE A 10 12.54 2.61 3.50
C PHE A 10 11.67 1.62 2.71
N SER A 11 11.47 0.43 3.24
CA SER A 11 10.52 -0.53 2.68
C SER A 11 9.24 -0.56 3.51
N CYS A 12 8.11 -0.68 2.83
CA CYS A 12 6.80 -0.91 3.43
C CYS A 12 6.28 -2.28 2.99
N THR A 13 5.92 -3.12 3.95
CA THR A 13 5.22 -4.37 3.69
C THR A 13 3.81 -4.28 4.24
N LEU A 14 2.82 -4.60 3.41
CA LEU A 14 1.42 -4.73 3.80
C LEU A 14 0.95 -6.16 3.53
N SER A 15 0.35 -6.78 4.54
CA SER A 15 -0.15 -8.14 4.47
C SER A 15 -1.67 -8.16 4.68
N ILE A 16 -2.39 -8.79 3.75
CA ILE A 16 -3.81 -9.09 3.86
C ILE A 16 -3.94 -10.55 4.26
N ILE A 17 -4.31 -10.80 5.52
CA ILE A 17 -4.31 -12.15 6.08
C ILE A 17 -5.66 -12.80 5.83
N GLN A 18 -6.72 -12.28 6.47
CA GLN A 18 -8.06 -12.86 6.37
C GLN A 18 -9.15 -11.86 6.76
N ALA A 19 -10.40 -12.18 6.45
CA ALA A 19 -11.58 -11.44 6.90
C ALA A 19 -12.58 -12.34 7.64
N LYS A 20 -13.38 -11.75 8.51
CA LYS A 20 -14.50 -12.43 9.19
C LYS A 20 -15.72 -11.53 9.28
N ASN A 21 -16.86 -12.14 9.58
CA ASN A 21 -18.17 -11.46 9.65
C ASN A 21 -18.56 -10.76 8.32
N VAL A 22 -18.16 -11.34 7.18
CA VAL A 22 -18.55 -10.85 5.85
C VAL A 22 -19.75 -11.67 5.38
N GLU A 23 -20.95 -11.13 5.55
CA GLU A 23 -22.15 -11.77 5.01
C GLU A 23 -22.42 -11.29 3.59
N PHE A 24 -22.22 -12.18 2.61
CA PHE A 24 -22.53 -11.86 1.22
C PHE A 24 -23.17 -13.05 0.50
N LYS A 25 -24.43 -12.90 0.10
CA LYS A 25 -25.27 -14.01 -0.39
C LYS A 25 -25.10 -14.31 -1.89
N SER A 26 -24.48 -13.41 -2.66
CA SER A 26 -24.39 -13.58 -4.11
C SER A 26 -23.09 -14.26 -4.53
N MET A 27 -23.17 -15.13 -5.54
CA MET A 27 -22.01 -15.81 -6.10
C MET A 27 -21.06 -14.82 -6.76
N GLY A 28 -19.79 -14.87 -6.38
CA GLY A 28 -18.73 -14.09 -7.01
C GLY A 28 -17.40 -14.24 -6.29
N THR A 29 -16.51 -13.30 -6.54
CA THR A 29 -15.20 -13.23 -5.91
C THR A 29 -15.09 -12.03 -4.98
N LEU A 30 -14.26 -12.15 -3.95
CA LEU A 30 -13.88 -11.10 -3.03
C LEU A 30 -12.41 -10.77 -3.22
N PHE A 31 -12.08 -9.48 -3.10
CA PHE A 31 -10.69 -9.02 -3.04
C PHE A 31 -10.61 -7.79 -2.15
N VAL A 32 -9.43 -7.57 -1.59
CA VAL A 32 -9.11 -6.35 -0.86
C VAL A 32 -8.37 -5.42 -1.80
N ARG A 33 -8.88 -4.21 -1.94
CA ARG A 33 -8.16 -3.11 -2.57
C ARG A 33 -7.64 -2.21 -1.49
N TYR A 34 -6.41 -1.73 -1.62
CA TYR A 34 -5.92 -0.72 -0.70
C TYR A 34 -5.16 0.39 -1.43
N TYR A 35 -5.09 1.53 -0.77
CA TYR A 35 -4.53 2.75 -1.32
C TYR A 35 -3.41 3.26 -0.43
N LEU A 36 -2.29 3.60 -1.07
CA LEU A 36 -1.12 4.19 -0.44
C LEU A 36 -0.90 5.59 -1.00
N SER A 37 -0.61 6.56 -0.13
CA SER A 37 -0.19 7.88 -0.59
C SER A 37 1.17 7.78 -1.29
N ALA A 38 1.29 8.42 -2.45
CA ALA A 38 2.53 8.57 -3.19
C ALA A 38 2.99 10.04 -3.23
N GLY A 39 2.54 10.84 -2.26
CA GLY A 39 2.76 12.29 -2.23
C GLY A 39 1.97 13.04 -3.32
N ASN A 40 1.89 14.37 -3.21
CA ASN A 40 1.29 15.26 -4.21
C ASN A 40 -0.12 14.83 -4.66
N ASP A 41 -0.99 14.47 -3.71
CA ASP A 41 -2.36 13.95 -3.93
C ASP A 41 -2.47 12.67 -4.77
N LYS A 42 -1.34 12.05 -5.14
CA LYS A 42 -1.32 10.79 -5.89
C LYS A 42 -1.47 9.62 -4.92
N ARG A 43 -2.20 8.61 -5.37
CA ARG A 43 -2.40 7.37 -4.62
C ARG A 43 -2.11 6.17 -5.48
N ILE A 44 -1.38 5.22 -4.93
CA ILE A 44 -1.14 3.92 -5.54
C ILE A 44 -2.28 3.01 -5.11
N GLN A 45 -2.92 2.37 -6.09
CA GLN A 45 -3.97 1.40 -5.85
C GLN A 45 -3.41 0.00 -6.05
N LEU A 46 -3.52 -0.85 -5.04
CA LEU A 46 -3.13 -2.25 -5.10
C LEU A 46 -4.35 -3.12 -4.82
N ASN A 47 -4.45 -4.25 -5.50
CA ASN A 47 -5.52 -5.23 -5.31
C ASN A 47 -4.88 -6.56 -4.94
N SER A 48 -5.42 -7.20 -3.90
CA SER A 48 -5.15 -8.60 -3.59
C SER A 48 -5.66 -9.51 -4.72
N ARG A 49 -5.24 -10.78 -4.66
CA ARG A 49 -5.89 -11.86 -5.42
C ARG A 49 -7.39 -11.91 -5.10
N GLU A 50 -8.14 -12.36 -6.10
CA GLU A 50 -9.56 -12.63 -5.95
C GLU A 50 -9.76 -14.04 -5.37
N ILE A 51 -10.51 -14.13 -4.27
CA ILE A 51 -10.91 -15.41 -3.65
C ILE A 51 -12.40 -15.65 -3.80
N SER A 52 -12.85 -16.90 -3.68
CA SER A 52 -14.28 -17.23 -3.74
C SER A 52 -15.03 -16.66 -2.54
N SER A 53 -16.23 -16.11 -2.75
CA SER A 53 -17.09 -15.65 -1.65
C SER A 53 -17.71 -16.80 -0.83
N ARG A 54 -17.42 -18.07 -1.18
CA ARG A 54 -17.94 -19.28 -0.52
C ARG A 54 -16.88 -20.11 0.20
N SER A 55 -15.61 -19.72 0.11
CA SER A 55 -14.51 -20.39 0.79
C SER A 55 -14.14 -19.65 2.07
N ASP A 56 -13.14 -20.16 2.78
CA ASP A 56 -12.44 -19.41 3.81
C ASP A 56 -11.98 -18.08 3.24
N LEU A 57 -12.22 -17.02 4.01
CA LEU A 57 -11.96 -15.64 3.59
C LEU A 57 -10.51 -15.25 3.91
N SER A 58 -9.57 -16.05 3.42
CA SER A 58 -8.14 -15.91 3.69
C SER A 58 -7.40 -15.57 2.40
N TRP A 59 -6.61 -14.50 2.45
CA TRP A 59 -5.75 -14.06 1.35
C TRP A 59 -4.32 -14.52 1.56
N ASN A 60 -3.76 -14.40 2.78
CA ASN A 60 -2.36 -14.67 3.10
C ASN A 60 -1.40 -14.10 2.06
N GLU A 61 -1.62 -12.84 1.70
CA GLU A 61 -0.92 -12.17 0.61
C GLU A 61 -0.23 -10.94 1.15
N SER A 62 1.01 -10.72 0.73
CA SER A 62 1.79 -9.55 1.12
C SER A 62 2.34 -8.82 -0.08
N PHE A 63 2.42 -7.51 0.06
CA PHE A 63 3.00 -6.61 -0.91
C PHE A 63 4.11 -5.82 -0.25
N SER A 64 5.28 -5.85 -0.86
CA SER A 64 6.43 -5.07 -0.42
C SER A 64 6.73 -3.98 -1.44
N LEU A 65 6.94 -2.77 -0.94
CA LEU A 65 7.23 -1.57 -1.71
C LEU A 65 8.50 -0.92 -1.16
N ASP A 66 9.47 -0.71 -2.02
CA ASP A 66 10.66 0.07 -1.70
C ASP A 66 10.39 1.54 -1.99
N CYS A 67 10.37 2.37 -0.95
CA CYS A 67 10.08 3.80 -0.99
C CYS A 67 11.38 4.62 -0.90
N PHE A 68 11.41 5.72 -1.64
CA PHE A 68 12.53 6.68 -1.65
C PHE A 68 11.98 8.08 -1.43
N GLY A 69 12.38 8.75 -0.36
CA GLY A 69 11.87 10.09 -0.07
C GLY A 69 12.81 10.87 0.82
N THR A 70 12.53 12.16 1.00
CA THR A 70 13.26 12.97 1.98
C THR A 70 12.75 12.64 3.39
N GLU A 71 13.43 13.15 4.43
CA GLU A 71 12.93 13.01 5.80
C GLU A 71 11.52 13.59 5.96
N ASP A 72 11.23 14.70 5.26
CA ASP A 72 9.91 15.33 5.21
C ASP A 72 8.87 14.38 4.61
N THR A 73 9.18 13.67 3.52
CA THR A 73 8.26 12.68 2.92
C THR A 73 7.91 11.54 3.88
N VAL A 74 8.89 11.09 4.68
CA VAL A 74 8.65 10.05 5.72
C VAL A 74 7.75 10.61 6.82
N ASN A 75 7.95 11.87 7.20
CA ASN A 75 7.10 12.54 8.19
C ASN A 75 5.68 12.77 7.68
N ASP A 76 5.50 13.09 6.41
CA ASP A 76 4.19 13.19 5.77
C ASP A 76 3.48 11.83 5.77
N LEU A 77 4.19 10.76 5.39
CA LEU A 77 3.64 9.40 5.43
C LEU A 77 3.13 9.03 6.83
N ARG A 78 3.80 9.44 7.91
CA ARG A 78 3.34 9.19 9.29
C ARG A 78 1.98 9.80 9.59
N GLN A 79 1.63 10.93 8.95
CA GLN A 79 0.34 11.58 9.13
C GLN A 79 -0.76 11.01 8.24
N GLU A 80 -0.40 10.22 7.23
CA GLU A 80 -1.32 9.62 6.28
C GLU A 80 -1.98 8.33 6.80
N ASN A 81 -3.07 7.95 6.13
CA ASN A 81 -3.78 6.69 6.38
C ASN A 81 -3.61 5.73 5.21
N VAL A 82 -3.50 4.44 5.52
CA VAL A 82 -3.78 3.37 4.55
C VAL A 82 -5.26 3.09 4.54
N VAL A 83 -5.86 3.12 3.36
CA VAL A 83 -7.28 2.81 3.17
C VAL A 83 -7.41 1.41 2.61
N PHE A 84 -8.22 0.57 3.26
CA PHE A 84 -8.59 -0.77 2.80
C PHE A 84 -10.06 -0.80 2.40
N GLU A 85 -10.33 -1.36 1.24
CA GLU A 85 -11.66 -1.58 0.67
C GLU A 85 -11.86 -3.07 0.44
N LEU A 86 -12.86 -3.66 1.12
CA LEU A 86 -13.33 -5.00 0.79
C LEU A 86 -14.31 -4.90 -0.37
N ARG A 87 -13.98 -5.56 -1.48
CA ARG A 87 -14.74 -5.47 -2.72
C ARG A 87 -15.24 -6.83 -3.17
N TRP A 88 -16.42 -6.84 -3.75
CA TRP A 88 -17.01 -8.01 -4.39
C TRP A 88 -17.12 -7.80 -5.89
N ARG A 89 -16.91 -8.86 -6.66
CA ARG A 89 -17.06 -8.85 -8.11
C ARG A 89 -17.84 -10.07 -8.58
N ASN A 90 -18.83 -9.83 -9.44
CA ASN A 90 -19.46 -10.89 -10.21
C ASN A 90 -18.85 -10.93 -11.60
N LYS A 91 -18.35 -12.10 -12.02
CA LYS A 91 -17.84 -12.31 -13.38
C LYS A 91 -18.91 -12.79 -14.35
N VAL A 92 -20.12 -13.11 -13.87
CA VAL A 92 -21.24 -13.49 -14.74
C VAL A 92 -21.67 -12.26 -15.56
N PRO A 93 -21.61 -12.32 -16.90
CA PRO A 93 -22.05 -11.22 -17.75
C PRO A 93 -23.56 -11.00 -17.57
N VAL A 94 -23.96 -9.74 -17.37
CA VAL A 94 -25.37 -9.34 -17.38
C VAL A 94 -25.57 -8.47 -18.62
N LEU A 95 -26.42 -8.91 -19.55
CA LEU A 95 -26.67 -8.23 -20.83
C LEU A 95 -25.37 -8.00 -21.65
N GLY A 96 -24.47 -8.97 -21.66
CA GLY A 96 -23.21 -8.92 -22.41
C GLY A 96 -22.12 -8.02 -21.82
N ARG A 97 -22.34 -7.42 -20.63
CA ARG A 97 -21.33 -6.62 -19.93
C ARG A 97 -21.00 -7.22 -18.57
N ILE A 98 -19.72 -7.26 -18.24
CA ILE A 98 -19.26 -7.60 -16.89
C ILE A 98 -19.40 -6.34 -16.03
N ARG A 99 -20.15 -6.45 -14.93
CA ARG A 99 -20.31 -5.34 -13.99
C ARG A 99 -18.99 -5.12 -13.23
N GLY A 100 -18.65 -3.86 -12.98
CA GLY A 100 -17.53 -3.52 -12.11
C GLY A 100 -17.69 -4.07 -10.68
N SER A 101 -16.61 -4.07 -9.91
CA SER A 101 -16.64 -4.50 -8.51
C SER A 101 -17.46 -3.56 -7.62
N GLN A 102 -18.24 -4.10 -6.71
CA GLN A 102 -18.97 -3.40 -5.67
C GLN A 102 -18.12 -3.24 -4.40
N LEU A 103 -18.13 -2.06 -3.77
CA LEU A 103 -17.56 -1.85 -2.45
C LEU A 103 -18.51 -2.42 -1.39
N LEU A 104 -17.99 -3.26 -0.50
CA LEU A 104 -18.76 -3.84 0.60
C LEU A 104 -18.50 -3.11 1.91
N ALA A 105 -17.22 -2.88 2.23
CA ALA A 105 -16.81 -2.23 3.47
C ALA A 105 -15.47 -1.53 3.30
N ARG A 106 -15.20 -0.53 4.15
CA ARG A 106 -13.97 0.27 4.16
C ARG A 106 -13.38 0.38 5.55
N ALA A 107 -12.07 0.34 5.66
CA ALA A 107 -11.33 0.63 6.88
C ALA A 107 -10.16 1.57 6.58
N GLU A 108 -9.74 2.34 7.58
CA GLU A 108 -8.58 3.21 7.49
C GLU A 108 -7.67 2.97 8.70
N ILE A 109 -6.36 2.94 8.45
CA ILE A 109 -5.35 2.75 9.48
C ILE A 109 -4.31 3.86 9.32
N PRO A 110 -4.12 4.71 10.33
CA PRO A 110 -3.01 5.67 10.36
C PRO A 110 -1.67 4.95 10.33
N TRP A 111 -0.77 5.39 9.44
CA TRP A 111 0.61 4.91 9.42
C TRP A 111 1.33 5.16 10.74
N LYS A 112 0.97 6.23 11.45
CA LYS A 112 1.44 6.55 12.79
C LYS A 112 1.42 5.35 13.73
N GLU A 113 0.36 4.54 13.69
CA GLU A 113 0.26 3.36 14.55
C GLU A 113 1.37 2.33 14.26
N VAL A 114 1.85 2.23 13.01
CA VAL A 114 2.93 1.33 12.61
C VAL A 114 4.28 1.90 13.04
N PHE A 115 4.49 3.21 12.86
CA PHE A 115 5.74 3.85 13.27
C PHE A 115 5.93 3.86 14.79
N GLU A 116 4.85 3.85 15.55
CA GLU A 116 4.86 3.83 17.03
C GLU A 116 4.89 2.40 17.60
N SER A 117 4.73 1.36 16.77
CA SER A 117 4.73 -0.02 17.25
C SER A 117 6.16 -0.57 17.42
N PRO A 118 6.35 -1.60 18.27
CA PRO A 118 7.64 -2.27 18.42
C PRO A 118 8.15 -2.78 17.07
N ASN A 119 9.42 -2.53 16.77
CA ASN A 119 10.06 -2.90 15.51
C ASN A 119 9.39 -2.32 14.24
N MET A 120 8.57 -1.27 14.38
CA MET A 120 7.78 -0.67 13.30
C MET A 120 6.93 -1.69 12.54
N GLU A 121 6.38 -2.65 13.28
CA GLU A 121 5.58 -3.75 12.77
C GLU A 121 4.30 -3.91 13.60
N MET A 122 3.18 -4.14 12.93
CA MET A 122 1.91 -4.46 13.59
C MET A 122 1.17 -5.56 12.84
N GLU A 123 0.37 -6.29 13.58
CA GLU A 123 -0.68 -7.14 13.05
C GLU A 123 -1.94 -6.93 13.89
N LYS A 124 -3.05 -6.60 13.25
CA LYS A 124 -4.31 -6.36 13.98
C LYS A 124 -5.55 -6.70 13.17
N TRP A 125 -6.62 -6.97 13.90
CA TRP A 125 -7.96 -6.99 13.36
C TRP A 125 -8.53 -5.57 13.31
N VAL A 126 -9.01 -5.17 12.13
CA VAL A 126 -9.59 -3.84 11.91
C VAL A 126 -11.05 -4.00 11.54
N THR A 127 -11.90 -3.29 12.28
CA THR A 127 -13.33 -3.22 11.99
C THR A 127 -13.56 -2.38 10.75
N MET A 128 -14.27 -2.92 9.77
CA MET A 128 -14.61 -2.22 8.55
C MET A 128 -16.02 -1.65 8.62
N ILE A 129 -16.19 -0.45 8.07
CA ILE A 129 -17.46 0.26 7.96
C ILE A 129 -18.18 -0.22 6.68
N PRO A 130 -19.36 -0.87 6.78
CA PRO A 130 -20.11 -1.32 5.61
C PRO A 130 -20.65 -0.15 4.77
N THR A 131 -20.67 -0.30 3.44
CA THR A 131 -21.15 0.76 2.52
C THR A 131 -22.66 0.73 2.30
N SER A 132 -23.27 -0.46 2.32
CA SER A 132 -24.74 -0.54 2.28
C SER A 132 -25.29 -0.28 3.67
N GLY A 133 -26.12 0.75 3.81
CA GLY A 133 -26.93 1.03 5.00
C GLY A 133 -28.00 -0.03 5.29
N ARG A 134 -27.75 -1.32 5.01
CA ARG A 134 -28.36 -2.37 5.82
C ARG A 134 -27.76 -2.16 7.19
N HIS A 135 -28.50 -1.39 7.96
CA HIS A 135 -28.28 -1.12 9.36
C HIS A 135 -27.84 -2.44 9.97
N VAL A 136 -26.82 -2.36 10.82
CA VAL A 136 -26.52 -3.38 11.81
C VAL A 136 -27.87 -3.84 12.36
N HIS A 137 -28.42 -4.92 11.80
CA HIS A 137 -29.56 -5.58 12.42
C HIS A 137 -29.01 -5.97 13.79
N GLU A 138 -29.72 -5.62 14.86
CA GLU A 138 -29.30 -5.93 16.22
C GLU A 138 -28.81 -7.38 16.27
N GLY A 139 -27.48 -7.57 16.43
CA GLY A 139 -26.83 -8.87 16.44
C GLY A 139 -25.82 -9.18 15.32
N ILE A 140 -25.79 -8.45 14.20
CA ILE A 140 -24.80 -8.70 13.14
C ILE A 140 -23.49 -7.98 13.45
N LYS A 141 -22.41 -8.74 13.67
CA LYS A 141 -21.07 -8.18 13.89
C LYS A 141 -20.57 -7.50 12.61
N PRO A 142 -19.90 -6.34 12.71
CA PRO A 142 -19.34 -5.68 11.53
C PRO A 142 -18.25 -6.56 10.89
N PRO A 143 -18.03 -6.44 9.57
CA PRO A 143 -16.92 -7.08 8.89
C PRO A 143 -15.60 -6.67 9.53
N MET A 144 -14.69 -7.62 9.71
CA MET A 144 -13.35 -7.35 10.22
C MET A 144 -12.32 -7.90 9.25
N LEU A 145 -11.22 -7.17 9.08
CA LEU A 145 -10.07 -7.57 8.26
C LEU A 145 -8.84 -7.66 9.15
N GLN A 146 -8.13 -8.78 9.10
CA GLN A 146 -6.82 -8.93 9.73
C GLN A 146 -5.75 -8.48 8.75
N VAL A 147 -4.96 -7.49 9.15
CA VAL A 147 -3.87 -6.94 8.36
C VAL A 147 -2.57 -6.95 9.14
N GLY A 148 -1.48 -7.17 8.41
CA GLY A 148 -0.12 -6.93 8.87
C GLY A 148 0.45 -5.70 8.16
N MET A 149 1.21 -4.88 8.88
CA MET A 149 1.89 -3.73 8.32
C MET A 149 3.28 -3.62 8.94
N LYS A 150 4.29 -3.38 8.12
CA LYS A 150 5.68 -3.27 8.55
C LYS A 150 6.39 -2.18 7.78
N VAL A 151 7.20 -1.39 8.48
CA VAL A 151 8.12 -0.44 7.88
C VAL A 151 9.54 -0.83 8.27
N GLN A 152 10.42 -0.96 7.28
CA GLN A 152 11.84 -1.15 7.54
C GLN A 152 12.60 0.03 6.97
N VAL A 153 13.21 0.81 7.86
CA VAL A 153 14.22 1.77 7.46
C VAL A 153 15.53 0.99 7.45
N PRO A 154 16.26 0.88 6.32
CA PRO A 154 17.59 0.35 6.32
C PRO A 154 18.36 1.15 7.37
N ALA A 155 18.97 0.47 8.34
CA ALA A 155 19.97 1.12 9.15
C ALA A 155 20.94 1.75 8.15
N MET A 156 21.02 3.08 8.13
CA MET A 156 22.17 3.73 7.53
C MET A 156 23.33 3.10 8.25
N VAL A 157 23.98 2.11 7.62
CA VAL A 157 25.23 1.58 8.10
C VAL A 157 26.04 2.84 8.34
N GLU A 158 26.50 3.04 9.57
CA GLU A 158 27.56 3.99 9.90
C GLU A 158 28.82 3.56 9.12
N LYS A 159 28.75 3.59 7.80
CA LYS A 159 29.85 3.39 6.89
C LYS A 159 30.53 4.74 6.84
N GLU A 160 31.31 4.95 7.89
CA GLU A 160 32.29 6.01 8.01
C GLU A 160 31.76 7.43 7.78
N ARG A 161 31.57 8.10 8.92
CA ARG A 161 31.79 9.53 9.14
C ARG A 161 33.22 10.02 8.73
N ARG A 162 33.80 9.52 7.64
CA ARG A 162 35.12 9.92 7.11
C ARG A 162 35.11 10.35 5.63
N ARG A 163 33.94 10.60 5.05
CA ARG A 163 33.81 11.44 3.85
C ARG A 163 32.71 12.49 4.04
N SER A 164 32.80 13.25 5.13
CA SER A 164 32.21 14.58 5.16
C SER A 164 32.90 15.42 4.08
N GLY A 165 32.17 15.73 3.01
CA GLY A 165 32.63 16.64 1.97
C GLY A 165 32.65 16.07 0.56
N LYS A 166 31.52 15.55 0.07
CA LYS A 166 31.04 15.71 -1.31
C LYS A 166 29.83 14.79 -1.51
N CYS A 167 28.65 15.38 -1.60
CA CYS A 167 27.62 14.83 -2.47
C CYS A 167 28.30 14.62 -3.82
N ARG A 168 28.50 13.36 -4.22
CA ARG A 168 29.01 13.08 -5.56
C ARG A 168 27.93 13.53 -6.52
N ASN A 169 28.31 14.50 -7.35
CA ASN A 169 27.52 14.97 -8.47
C ASN A 169 27.05 13.74 -9.28
N TRP A 170 25.75 13.59 -9.50
CA TRP A 170 25.19 12.51 -10.33
C TRP A 170 25.35 12.78 -11.84
N ASP A 171 26.41 13.51 -12.23
CA ASP A 171 26.68 13.88 -13.62
C ASP A 171 27.76 13.00 -14.31
N GLU A 172 28.23 11.93 -13.68
CA GLU A 172 29.21 11.01 -14.29
C GLU A 172 28.70 9.57 -14.37
N CYS A 173 27.50 9.39 -14.95
CA CYS A 173 27.22 8.21 -15.74
C CYS A 173 27.42 8.58 -17.22
N ARG A 174 28.67 8.57 -17.67
CA ARG A 174 28.98 8.60 -19.10
C ARG A 174 28.69 7.20 -19.67
N CYS A 175 27.41 6.88 -19.84
CA CYS A 175 27.00 5.82 -20.74
C CYS A 175 27.21 6.35 -22.16
N GLU A 176 28.33 5.99 -22.79
CA GLU A 176 28.36 5.92 -24.24
C GLU A 176 27.29 4.89 -24.66
N ASP A 177 26.44 5.24 -25.62
CA ASP A 177 25.30 4.48 -26.15
C ASP A 177 23.94 4.54 -25.42
N CYS A 178 23.46 5.74 -25.07
CA CYS A 178 22.01 6.00 -25.01
C CYS A 178 21.67 7.26 -25.82
N HIS A 179 21.48 7.07 -27.13
CA HIS A 179 20.95 8.07 -28.04
C HIS A 179 19.41 8.08 -27.92
N ASP A 180 18.84 9.26 -27.59
CA ASP A 180 17.65 9.95 -28.16
C ASP A 180 16.72 10.64 -27.12
N PRO A 181 15.95 11.70 -27.50
CA PRO A 181 16.10 13.00 -26.85
C PRO A 181 14.73 13.62 -26.52
N TYR A 182 14.23 13.48 -25.29
CA TYR A 182 13.07 14.26 -24.86
C TYR A 182 13.23 14.77 -23.43
N SER A 183 13.80 15.97 -23.38
CA SER A 183 13.36 17.13 -22.58
C SER A 183 12.89 16.90 -21.15
N GLY A 184 13.79 17.25 -20.22
CA GLY A 184 13.56 18.29 -19.21
C GLY A 184 12.20 18.35 -18.54
N GLY A 185 12.15 17.80 -17.33
CA GLY A 185 11.30 18.31 -16.26
C GLY A 185 11.75 17.72 -14.93
N ASP A 186 11.72 18.53 -13.89
CA ASP A 186 11.97 18.11 -12.52
C ASP A 186 10.83 17.18 -12.10
N TYR A 187 11.09 15.87 -12.12
CA TYR A 187 10.15 14.87 -11.65
C TYR A 187 10.84 14.10 -10.52
N GLU A 188 10.48 14.41 -9.27
CA GLU A 188 10.80 13.57 -8.13
C GLU A 188 10.04 12.25 -8.28
N PHE A 189 10.66 11.30 -8.97
CA PHE A 189 10.13 9.97 -9.15
C PHE A 189 10.32 9.16 -7.87
N LEU A 190 9.22 8.89 -7.18
CA LEU A 190 9.08 7.69 -6.37
C LEU A 190 9.17 6.48 -7.32
N ALA A 191 10.38 5.98 -7.57
CA ALA A 191 10.59 4.73 -8.28
C ALA A 191 10.25 3.58 -7.31
N LEU A 192 9.00 3.14 -7.30
CA LEU A 192 8.56 2.02 -6.47
C LEU A 192 8.63 0.73 -7.27
N MET A 193 9.51 -0.18 -6.87
CA MET A 193 9.47 -1.58 -7.31
C MET A 193 8.50 -2.32 -6.40
N ALA A 194 7.46 -2.93 -6.97
CA ALA A 194 6.51 -3.76 -6.23
C ALA A 194 6.84 -5.24 -6.46
N THR A 195 7.08 -5.97 -5.38
CA THR A 195 7.26 -7.44 -5.41
C THR A 195 6.07 -8.09 -4.72
N LEU A 196 5.46 -9.07 -5.40
CA LEU A 196 4.32 -9.84 -4.89
C LEU A 196 4.81 -11.20 -4.37
N GLU A 197 4.56 -11.50 -3.10
CA GLU A 197 4.82 -12.83 -2.52
C GLU A 197 3.51 -13.42 -2.00
N ALA A 198 3.24 -14.67 -2.38
CA ALA A 198 2.08 -15.45 -1.92
C ALA A 198 2.57 -16.62 -1.07
N PHE A 199 1.97 -16.80 0.11
CA PHE A 199 2.30 -17.86 1.07
C PHE A 199 1.20 -18.94 1.13
#